data_AF-A0A0W1AGA5-F1
#
_entry.id   AF-A0A0W1AGA5-F1
#
_cell.length_a   1.000
_cell.length_b   1.000
_cell.length_c   1.000
_cell.angle_alpha   90.00
_cell.angle_beta   90.00
_cell.angle_gamma   90.00
#
_symmetry.space_group_name_H-M   'P 1'
#
loop_
_entity.id
_entity.type
_entity.pdbx_description
1 polymer ?
#
loop_
_entity_poly.entity_id
_entity_poly.type
_entity_poly.pdbx_seq_one_letter_code
_entity_poly.pdbx_strand_id
1 'polypeptide(L)'
;MYLIQSFCALIDNIMSYFKGFFKGRAPSSKKVSVSSKQSNNSSITKRGENSLFSKIGKKLSQFVNPTVGQKLWELQRFRILFRLDARAPQEIFNKKGFQAIHPAKVILDITKSELEDYQERSLNAPGIGWCPDLKTLVKFAQANAAFWSTRYLYVGIGFACDLTEAKIEIGGTEVSSFDSEKEQLTLQTVDLTNVLVCIAPKDFKRLGKGFPVDNLMAKILNDGSVPEKIEVQDLEGVKNILVWLVSNNCIQKAVEVVLQYAAGNSSIPLKRELTHLNKEEPELCNLLMEGVYNALKQESIVGIDASKVEEMLSEELPLVTNREKTKYP
;
A
#
# COMPACT_ATOMS: atom_id res chain seq x y z
N MET A 1 7.06 15.94 -37.43
CA MET A 1 5.65 16.36 -37.52
C MET A 1 4.66 15.27 -37.07
N TYR A 2 4.97 13.98 -37.19
CA TYR A 2 4.11 12.88 -36.72
C TYR A 2 4.03 12.70 -35.18
N LEU A 3 5.04 13.11 -34.40
CA LEU A 3 5.02 13.02 -32.93
C LEU A 3 3.95 13.92 -32.27
N ILE A 4 3.67 15.08 -32.86
CA ILE A 4 2.73 16.08 -32.30
C ILE A 4 1.27 15.67 -32.58
N GLN A 5 1.00 15.04 -33.72
CA GLN A 5 -0.34 14.49 -34.00
C GLN A 5 -0.66 13.28 -33.10
N SER A 6 0.33 12.43 -32.78
CA SER A 6 0.15 11.36 -31.79
C SER A 6 -0.02 11.90 -30.36
N PHE A 7 0.61 13.03 -30.02
CA PHE A 7 0.49 13.70 -28.73
C PHE A 7 -0.90 14.31 -28.48
N CYS A 8 -1.49 14.97 -29.49
CA CYS A 8 -2.86 15.49 -29.39
C CYS A 8 -3.90 14.37 -29.32
N ALA A 9 -3.71 13.29 -30.10
CA ALA A 9 -4.59 12.12 -30.06
C ALA A 9 -4.54 11.36 -28.71
N LEU A 10 -3.39 11.37 -28.04
CA LEU A 10 -3.22 10.80 -26.70
C LEU A 10 -3.95 11.64 -25.64
N ILE A 11 -3.82 12.98 -25.70
CA ILE A 11 -4.52 13.89 -24.79
C ILE A 11 -6.05 13.80 -24.99
N ASP A 12 -6.53 13.72 -26.23
CA ASP A 12 -7.96 13.60 -26.53
C ASP A 12 -8.54 12.24 -26.08
N ASN A 13 -7.76 11.15 -26.17
CA ASN A 13 -8.16 9.84 -25.65
C ASN A 13 -8.21 9.81 -24.11
N ILE A 14 -7.22 10.42 -23.44
CA ILE A 14 -7.22 10.57 -21.99
C ILE A 14 -8.46 11.35 -21.53
N MET A 15 -8.76 12.49 -22.17
CA MET A 15 -9.90 13.34 -21.81
C MET A 15 -11.27 12.74 -22.15
N SER A 16 -11.36 11.89 -23.17
CA SER A 16 -12.58 11.16 -23.53
C SER A 16 -12.89 10.03 -22.52
N TYR A 17 -11.87 9.33 -22.04
CA TYR A 17 -12.01 8.21 -21.11
C TYR A 17 -12.53 8.67 -19.73
N PHE A 18 -12.08 9.84 -19.25
CA PHE A 18 -12.58 10.44 -17.99
C PHE A 18 -14.07 10.82 -18.04
N LYS A 19 -14.66 11.10 -19.21
CA LYS A 19 -16.10 11.38 -19.33
C LYS A 19 -16.98 10.13 -19.29
N GLY A 20 -16.41 8.96 -19.62
CA GLY A 20 -17.14 7.69 -19.65
C GLY A 20 -17.25 6.99 -18.29
N PHE A 21 -16.25 7.18 -17.41
CA PHE A 21 -16.14 6.41 -16.16
C PHE A 21 -17.09 6.88 -15.04
N PHE A 22 -17.65 8.10 -15.12
CA PHE A 22 -18.47 8.70 -14.03
C PHE A 22 -19.99 8.73 -14.27
N LYS A 23 -20.51 8.11 -15.33
CA LYS A 23 -21.97 7.94 -15.49
C LYS A 23 -22.44 6.58 -14.94
N GLY A 24 -22.70 6.51 -13.63
CA GLY A 24 -23.40 5.35 -13.07
C GLY A 24 -23.68 5.36 -11.57
N ARG A 25 -24.96 5.58 -11.24
CA ARG A 25 -25.72 5.14 -10.05
C ARG A 25 -25.51 5.85 -8.70
N ALA A 26 -26.40 6.82 -8.45
CA ALA A 26 -26.83 7.22 -7.12
C ALA A 26 -27.50 6.05 -6.35
N PRO A 27 -27.27 5.91 -5.03
CA PRO A 27 -27.98 4.94 -4.21
C PRO A 27 -29.35 5.47 -3.73
N SER A 28 -30.43 4.75 -4.06
CA SER A 28 -31.77 5.01 -3.51
C SER A 28 -31.87 4.47 -2.08
N SER A 29 -32.22 5.33 -1.14
CA SER A 29 -32.54 4.98 0.24
C SER A 29 -33.94 4.36 0.35
N LYS A 30 -34.05 3.19 0.98
CA LYS A 30 -35.32 2.68 1.52
C LYS A 30 -35.15 2.29 2.98
N LYS A 31 -35.76 3.10 3.85
CA LYS A 31 -36.02 2.79 5.26
C LYS A 31 -37.08 1.69 5.32
N VAL A 32 -36.84 0.65 6.12
CA VAL A 32 -37.90 -0.25 6.59
C VAL A 32 -37.87 -0.24 8.11
N SER A 33 -38.94 0.28 8.69
CA SER A 33 -39.30 0.19 10.10
C SER A 33 -40.05 -1.12 10.35
N VAL A 34 -39.68 -1.87 11.40
CA VAL A 34 -40.57 -2.88 11.99
C VAL A 34 -40.51 -2.76 13.50
N SER A 35 -41.65 -2.43 14.09
CA SER A 35 -41.93 -2.54 15.52
C SER A 35 -42.48 -3.91 15.85
N SER A 36 -42.14 -4.46 17.01
CA SER A 36 -43.12 -5.18 17.84
C SER A 36 -42.71 -5.12 19.31
N LYS A 37 -43.71 -4.87 20.15
CA LYS A 37 -43.68 -4.77 21.62
C LYS A 37 -44.15 -6.09 22.25
N GLN A 38 -43.94 -6.16 23.57
CA GLN A 38 -44.56 -7.00 24.63
C GLN A 38 -43.68 -8.18 25.10
N SER A 39 -43.03 -8.10 26.27
CA SER A 39 -43.49 -8.15 27.69
C SER A 39 -43.67 -9.61 28.17
N ASN A 40 -43.16 -10.10 29.30
CA ASN A 40 -43.25 -9.59 30.68
C ASN A 40 -42.27 -10.32 31.63
N ASN A 41 -41.91 -9.61 32.72
CA ASN A 41 -41.64 -10.03 34.12
C ASN A 41 -40.63 -11.17 34.40
N SER A 42 -39.82 -11.15 35.46
CA SER A 42 -39.67 -10.32 36.66
C SER A 42 -38.39 -10.79 37.36
N SER A 43 -37.63 -9.90 38.03
CA SER A 43 -37.11 -10.10 39.40
C SER A 43 -35.85 -9.28 39.70
N ILE A 44 -35.97 -8.47 40.75
CA ILE A 44 -34.97 -8.23 41.80
C ILE A 44 -33.78 -7.32 41.44
N THR A 45 -33.88 -6.14 42.02
CA THR A 45 -32.87 -5.10 42.31
C THR A 45 -31.54 -5.64 42.86
N LYS A 46 -30.47 -5.60 42.05
CA LYS A 46 -29.07 -5.36 42.45
C LYS A 46 -28.28 -4.78 41.24
N ARG A 47 -28.53 -3.52 40.87
CA ARG A 47 -27.99 -2.90 39.64
C ARG A 47 -26.94 -1.79 39.84
N GLY A 48 -26.47 -1.55 41.06
CA GLY A 48 -25.44 -0.52 41.34
C GLY A 48 -24.00 -1.04 41.32
N GLU A 49 -23.73 -2.05 42.15
CA GLU A 49 -22.35 -2.44 42.51
C GLU A 49 -21.67 -3.32 41.44
N ASN A 50 -22.41 -4.20 40.77
CA ASN A 50 -21.87 -5.04 39.69
C ASN A 50 -21.35 -4.24 38.48
N SER A 51 -21.83 -3.01 38.29
CA SER A 51 -21.37 -2.15 37.19
C SER A 51 -20.00 -1.52 37.47
N LEU A 52 -19.70 -1.22 38.74
CA LEU A 52 -18.44 -0.62 39.18
C LEU A 52 -17.33 -1.67 39.22
N PHE A 53 -17.58 -2.84 39.82
CA PHE A 53 -16.62 -3.95 39.79
C PHE A 53 -16.37 -4.46 38.36
N SER A 54 -17.39 -4.50 37.49
CA SER A 54 -17.20 -4.81 36.07
C SER A 54 -16.35 -3.76 35.35
N LYS A 55 -16.57 -2.46 35.61
CA LYS A 55 -15.76 -1.37 35.03
C LYS A 55 -14.32 -1.37 35.56
N ILE A 56 -14.11 -1.64 36.85
CA ILE A 56 -12.79 -1.76 37.47
C ILE A 56 -12.06 -3.00 36.93
N GLY A 57 -12.74 -4.15 36.85
CA GLY A 57 -12.18 -5.37 36.27
C GLY A 57 -11.80 -5.19 34.79
N LYS A 58 -12.64 -4.51 34.00
CA LYS A 58 -12.31 -4.13 32.61
C LYS A 58 -11.12 -3.18 32.52
N LYS A 59 -11.01 -2.22 33.43
CA LYS A 59 -9.86 -1.29 33.48
C LYS A 59 -8.57 -2.01 33.89
N LEU A 60 -8.64 -2.96 34.83
CA LEU A 60 -7.49 -3.78 35.22
C LEU A 60 -7.06 -4.73 34.10
N SER A 61 -8.00 -5.38 33.41
CA SER A 61 -7.66 -6.25 32.28
C SER A 61 -7.01 -5.48 31.13
N GLN A 62 -7.47 -4.26 30.86
CA GLN A 62 -6.86 -3.36 29.86
C GLN A 62 -5.47 -2.86 30.27
N PHE A 63 -5.17 -2.81 31.57
CA PHE A 63 -3.85 -2.43 32.06
C PHE A 63 -2.84 -3.57 31.88
N VAL A 64 -3.27 -4.82 32.06
CA VAL A 64 -2.42 -6.01 31.95
C VAL A 64 -2.26 -6.47 30.49
N ASN A 65 -3.33 -6.39 29.71
CA ASN A 65 -3.35 -6.77 28.30
C ASN A 65 -4.05 -5.68 27.46
N PRO A 66 -3.36 -4.58 27.14
CA PRO A 66 -3.95 -3.46 26.44
C PRO A 66 -4.36 -3.84 25.02
N THR A 67 -5.40 -3.19 24.52
CA THR A 67 -5.75 -3.21 23.10
C THR A 67 -4.72 -2.39 22.33
N VAL A 68 -4.10 -3.00 21.31
CA VAL A 68 -3.03 -2.41 20.51
C VAL A 68 -3.43 -2.16 19.05
N GLY A 69 -4.59 -2.66 18.62
CA GLY A 69 -5.09 -2.53 17.25
C GLY A 69 -5.10 -1.11 16.68
N GLN A 70 -5.52 -0.14 17.49
CA GLN A 70 -5.51 1.28 17.10
C GLN A 70 -4.09 1.78 16.83
N LYS A 71 -3.13 1.42 17.69
CA LYS A 71 -1.73 1.82 17.54
C LYS A 71 -1.10 1.17 16.31
N LEU A 72 -1.42 -0.10 16.04
CA LEU A 72 -1.00 -0.78 14.80
C LEU A 72 -1.48 -0.02 13.56
N TRP A 73 -2.71 0.49 13.58
CA TRP A 73 -3.25 1.33 12.50
C TRP A 73 -2.47 2.64 12.34
N GLU A 74 -2.18 3.33 13.43
CA GLU A 74 -1.46 4.61 13.43
C GLU A 74 -0.01 4.50 12.96
N LEU A 75 0.59 3.31 13.08
CA LEU A 75 1.96 3.01 12.63
C LEU A 75 2.06 2.58 11.17
N GLN A 76 0.93 2.46 10.46
CA GLN A 76 0.94 2.13 9.05
C GLN A 76 1.57 3.27 8.24
N ARG A 77 2.63 2.95 7.49
CA ARG A 77 3.36 3.87 6.63
C ARG A 77 3.47 3.28 5.24
N PHE A 78 3.67 4.14 4.24
CA PHE A 78 3.90 3.64 2.89
C PHE A 78 5.17 2.79 2.85
N ARG A 79 5.08 1.62 2.21
CA ARG A 79 6.15 0.64 2.05
C ARG A 79 6.07 -0.02 0.68
N ILE A 80 7.23 -0.46 0.19
CA ILE A 80 7.30 -1.50 -0.82
C ILE A 80 7.20 -2.83 -0.09
N LEU A 81 6.34 -3.71 -0.57
CA LEU A 81 5.94 -4.92 0.09
C LEU A 81 6.40 -6.13 -0.72
N PHE A 82 7.25 -6.96 -0.14
CA PHE A 82 7.76 -8.18 -0.79
C PHE A 82 7.14 -9.42 -0.16
N ARG A 83 6.62 -10.36 -0.96
CA ARG A 83 6.03 -11.58 -0.42
C ARG A 83 6.21 -12.77 -1.34
N LEU A 84 6.58 -13.90 -0.74
CA LEU A 84 6.45 -15.20 -1.36
C LEU A 84 5.07 -15.76 -1.06
N ASP A 85 4.32 -16.15 -2.08
CA ASP A 85 3.00 -16.73 -1.91
C ASP A 85 2.81 -17.98 -2.78
N ALA A 86 2.03 -18.93 -2.27
CA ALA A 86 1.74 -20.19 -2.98
C ALA A 86 0.71 -20.00 -4.08
N ARG A 87 -0.13 -18.97 -3.93
CA ARG A 87 -1.20 -18.67 -4.86
C ARG A 87 -0.60 -18.20 -6.19
N ALA A 88 -1.06 -18.82 -7.26
CA ALA A 88 -0.74 -18.39 -8.61
C ALA A 88 -1.35 -17.01 -8.88
N PRO A 89 -0.77 -16.22 -9.79
CA PRO A 89 -1.18 -14.83 -9.95
C PRO A 89 -2.59 -14.68 -10.52
N GLN A 90 -3.12 -15.71 -11.21
CA GLN A 90 -4.55 -15.76 -11.58
C GLN A 90 -5.47 -15.77 -10.34
N GLU A 91 -5.07 -16.43 -9.26
CA GLU A 91 -5.85 -16.45 -8.03
C GLU A 91 -5.84 -15.08 -7.35
N ILE A 92 -4.68 -14.42 -7.33
CA ILE A 92 -4.56 -13.04 -6.81
C ILE A 92 -5.43 -12.09 -7.64
N PHE A 93 -5.41 -12.22 -8.97
CA PHE A 93 -6.28 -11.46 -9.87
C PHE A 93 -7.77 -11.69 -9.56
N ASN A 94 -8.20 -12.95 -9.46
CA ASN A 94 -9.60 -13.29 -9.18
C ASN A 94 -10.07 -12.76 -7.82
N LYS A 95 -9.17 -12.73 -6.84
CA LYS A 95 -9.41 -12.14 -5.51
C LYS A 95 -9.25 -10.62 -5.48
N LYS A 96 -8.96 -9.97 -6.60
CA LYS A 96 -8.71 -8.53 -6.71
C LYS A 96 -7.59 -8.04 -5.77
N GLY A 97 -6.55 -8.86 -5.58
CA GLY A 97 -5.40 -8.55 -4.73
C GLY A 97 -5.33 -9.43 -3.47
N PHE A 98 -4.62 -8.94 -2.46
CA PHE A 98 -4.46 -9.61 -1.17
C PHE A 98 -5.49 -9.08 -0.18
N GLN A 99 -6.49 -9.90 0.11
CA GLN A 99 -7.58 -9.53 0.99
C GLN A 99 -7.15 -9.46 2.46
N ALA A 100 -7.64 -8.44 3.17
CA ALA A 100 -7.48 -8.33 4.62
C ALA A 100 -7.97 -9.61 5.32
N ILE A 101 -7.22 -10.07 6.32
CA ILE A 101 -7.55 -11.30 7.06
C ILE A 101 -8.79 -11.08 7.93
N HIS A 102 -8.90 -9.88 8.53
CA HIS A 102 -9.95 -9.54 9.47
C HIS A 102 -10.63 -8.20 9.10
N PRO A 103 -11.92 -8.02 9.40
CA PRO A 103 -12.57 -6.73 9.32
C PRO A 103 -11.88 -5.71 10.25
N ALA A 104 -11.88 -4.43 9.86
CA ALA A 104 -11.22 -3.36 10.63
C ALA A 104 -11.63 -3.33 12.12
N LYS A 105 -12.90 -3.62 12.42
CA LYS A 105 -13.39 -3.69 13.81
C LYS A 105 -12.64 -4.75 14.65
N VAL A 106 -12.39 -5.92 14.07
CA VAL A 106 -11.67 -7.00 14.76
C VAL A 106 -10.22 -6.59 14.97
N ILE A 107 -9.59 -5.97 13.98
CA ILE A 107 -8.21 -5.48 14.06
C ILE A 107 -8.07 -4.45 15.19
N LEU A 108 -9.04 -3.54 15.32
CA LEU A 108 -9.04 -2.52 16.37
C LEU A 108 -9.14 -3.10 17.79
N ASP A 109 -9.71 -4.29 17.94
CA ASP A 109 -9.89 -4.94 19.23
C ASP A 109 -8.71 -5.86 19.63
N ILE A 110 -7.70 -6.01 18.76
CA ILE A 110 -6.52 -6.87 19.00
C ILE A 110 -5.77 -6.42 20.25
N THR A 111 -5.47 -7.37 21.12
CA THR A 111 -4.73 -7.19 22.37
C THR A 111 -3.24 -7.46 22.22
N LYS A 112 -2.44 -6.95 23.16
CA LYS A 112 -0.99 -7.17 23.20
C LYS A 112 -0.64 -8.67 23.16
N SER A 113 -1.30 -9.49 23.97
CA SER A 113 -1.03 -10.93 24.02
C SER A 113 -1.34 -11.65 22.71
N GLU A 114 -2.39 -11.23 22.00
CA GLU A 114 -2.72 -11.83 20.69
C GLU A 114 -1.66 -11.51 19.64
N LEU A 115 -1.06 -10.31 19.70
CA LEU A 115 0.04 -9.93 18.83
C LEU A 115 1.33 -10.70 19.16
N GLU A 116 1.62 -10.92 20.45
CA GLU A 116 2.74 -11.74 20.91
C GLU A 116 2.54 -13.22 20.49
N ASP A 117 1.34 -13.76 20.65
CA ASP A 117 0.98 -15.11 20.22
C ASP A 117 1.15 -15.31 18.70
N TYR A 118 0.80 -14.29 17.92
CA TYR A 118 1.05 -14.30 16.48
C TYR A 118 2.55 -14.40 16.17
N GLN A 119 3.38 -13.59 16.80
CA GLN A 119 4.82 -13.58 16.51
C GLN A 119 5.52 -14.88 16.90
N GLU A 120 5.21 -15.41 18.08
CA GLU A 120 5.91 -16.57 18.61
C GLU A 120 5.41 -17.88 17.99
N ARG A 121 4.12 -17.94 17.62
CA ARG A 121 3.43 -19.20 17.29
C ARG A 121 2.68 -19.15 15.96
N SER A 122 2.74 -18.03 15.24
CA SER A 122 1.99 -17.79 14.00
C SER A 122 0.47 -17.99 14.15
N LEU A 123 -0.07 -17.70 15.33
CA LEU A 123 -1.50 -17.85 15.65
C LEU A 123 -2.27 -16.57 15.28
N ASN A 124 -3.46 -16.72 14.69
CA ASN A 124 -4.43 -15.63 14.47
C ASN A 124 -3.80 -14.34 13.89
N ALA A 125 -3.22 -14.47 12.70
CA ALA A 125 -2.51 -13.37 12.06
C ALA A 125 -3.36 -12.07 12.00
N PRO A 126 -2.88 -10.95 12.58
CA PRO A 126 -3.61 -9.68 12.62
C PRO A 126 -3.78 -9.05 11.23
N GLY A 127 -2.91 -9.41 10.29
CA GLY A 127 -2.85 -8.84 8.95
C GLY A 127 -1.96 -9.68 8.02
N ILE A 128 -1.71 -9.14 6.84
CA ILE A 128 -0.89 -9.79 5.82
C ILE A 128 0.59 -9.46 6.09
N GLY A 129 1.40 -10.49 6.29
CA GLY A 129 2.85 -10.37 6.46
C GLY A 129 3.60 -10.17 5.14
N TRP A 130 4.58 -9.27 5.15
CA TRP A 130 5.47 -8.96 4.04
C TRP A 130 6.91 -8.83 4.54
N CYS A 131 7.86 -9.07 3.65
CA CYS A 131 9.26 -8.71 3.86
C CYS A 131 9.48 -7.24 3.50
N PRO A 132 10.40 -6.55 4.20
CA PRO A 132 10.66 -5.13 3.98
C PRO A 132 11.47 -4.87 2.70
N ASP A 133 12.27 -5.84 2.29
CA ASP A 133 13.14 -5.74 1.12
C ASP A 133 13.45 -7.13 0.54
N LEU A 134 13.93 -7.14 -0.70
CA LEU A 134 14.30 -8.35 -1.41
C LEU A 134 15.44 -9.11 -0.72
N LYS A 135 16.38 -8.40 -0.07
CA LYS A 135 17.53 -9.02 0.59
C LYS A 135 17.11 -9.86 1.79
N THR A 136 16.17 -9.35 2.58
CA THR A 136 15.58 -10.02 3.74
C THR A 136 14.78 -11.23 3.27
N LEU A 137 14.00 -11.08 2.20
CA LEU A 137 13.29 -12.19 1.60
C LEU A 137 14.23 -13.29 1.09
N VAL A 138 15.33 -12.93 0.41
CA VAL A 138 16.32 -13.88 -0.09
C VAL A 138 17.01 -14.62 1.06
N LYS A 139 17.36 -13.92 2.14
CA LYS A 139 17.93 -14.57 3.36
C LYS A 139 16.95 -15.58 3.94
N PHE A 140 15.68 -15.20 4.10
CA PHE A 140 14.63 -16.09 4.58
C PHE A 140 14.48 -17.32 3.67
N ALA A 141 14.48 -17.10 2.36
CA ALA A 141 14.38 -18.16 1.36
C ALA A 141 15.58 -19.12 1.34
N GLN A 142 16.79 -18.62 1.58
CA GLN A 142 18.00 -19.45 1.69
C GLN A 142 17.94 -20.38 2.90
N ALA A 143 17.40 -19.90 4.03
CA ALA A 143 17.15 -20.74 5.21
C ALA A 143 16.01 -21.76 4.97
N ASN A 144 15.13 -21.49 4.00
CA ASN A 144 13.93 -22.27 3.71
C ASN A 144 13.86 -22.67 2.23
N ALA A 145 14.88 -23.37 1.71
CA ALA A 145 15.04 -23.62 0.27
C ALA A 145 13.81 -24.26 -0.43
N ALA A 146 13.02 -25.06 0.29
CA ALA A 146 11.79 -25.67 -0.22
C ALA A 146 10.67 -24.65 -0.52
N PHE A 147 10.67 -23.50 0.17
CA PHE A 147 9.71 -22.42 -0.07
C PHE A 147 10.02 -21.67 -1.36
N TRP A 148 11.29 -21.46 -1.70
CA TRP A 148 11.67 -20.66 -2.86
C TRP A 148 11.33 -21.31 -4.21
N SER A 149 11.36 -22.64 -4.28
CA SER A 149 11.17 -23.37 -5.54
C SER A 149 9.70 -23.53 -5.96
N THR A 150 8.75 -23.20 -5.09
CA THR A 150 7.31 -23.49 -5.29
C THR A 150 6.40 -22.28 -5.06
N ARG A 151 6.97 -21.08 -4.89
CA ARG A 151 6.23 -19.86 -4.54
C ARG A 151 6.51 -18.76 -5.54
N TYR A 152 5.51 -17.92 -5.77
CA TYR A 152 5.63 -16.72 -6.59
C TYR A 152 6.10 -15.56 -5.73
N LEU A 153 6.96 -14.70 -6.27
CA LEU A 153 7.35 -13.45 -5.64
C LEU A 153 6.40 -12.37 -6.11
N TYR A 154 5.67 -11.78 -5.17
CA TYR A 154 4.88 -10.58 -5.39
C TYR A 154 5.60 -9.37 -4.81
N VAL A 155 5.65 -8.30 -5.60
CA VAL A 155 6.06 -6.98 -5.11
C VAL A 155 4.91 -6.03 -5.33
N GLY A 156 4.51 -5.35 -4.26
CA GLY A 156 3.48 -4.35 -4.30
C GLY A 156 3.89 -3.09 -3.54
N ILE A 157 2.99 -2.13 -3.56
CA ILE A 157 3.04 -0.95 -2.71
C ILE A 157 1.85 -0.95 -1.77
N GLY A 158 1.98 -0.32 -0.62
CA GLY A 158 0.86 -0.18 0.28
C GLY A 158 1.30 0.36 1.62
N PHE A 159 0.36 0.33 2.55
CA PHE A 159 0.61 0.73 3.92
C PHE A 159 0.91 -0.52 4.76
N ALA A 160 1.98 -0.44 5.54
CA ALA A 160 2.34 -1.48 6.50
C ALA A 160 3.01 -0.85 7.71
N CYS A 161 2.91 -1.51 8.86
CA CYS A 161 3.70 -1.19 10.04
C CYS A 161 4.83 -2.20 10.18
N ASP A 162 6.02 -1.73 10.55
CA ASP A 162 7.09 -2.63 10.96
C ASP A 162 6.68 -3.25 12.29
N LEU A 163 6.63 -4.57 12.33
CA LEU A 163 6.12 -5.27 13.48
C LEU A 163 7.07 -5.13 14.69
N THR A 164 8.37 -4.99 14.47
CA THR A 164 9.35 -4.70 15.52
C THR A 164 9.17 -3.28 16.06
N GLU A 165 8.94 -2.29 15.20
CA GLU A 165 8.59 -0.92 15.62
C GLU A 165 7.30 -0.91 16.45
N ALA A 166 6.28 -1.65 16.01
CA ALA A 166 5.02 -1.78 16.72
C ALA A 166 5.22 -2.33 18.15
N LYS A 167 6.07 -3.35 18.34
CA LYS A 167 6.38 -3.89 19.68
C LYS A 167 6.99 -2.84 20.60
N ILE A 168 7.94 -2.05 20.10
CA ILE A 168 8.60 -1.01 20.87
C ILE A 168 7.58 0.04 21.32
N GLU A 169 6.74 0.49 20.40
CA GLU A 169 5.72 1.53 20.62
C GLU A 169 4.59 1.10 21.56
N ILE A 170 4.25 -0.20 21.61
CA ILE A 170 3.21 -0.76 22.50
C ILE A 170 3.76 -1.25 23.85
N GLY A 171 5.06 -1.02 24.14
CA GLY A 171 5.69 -1.41 25.39
C GLY A 171 5.94 -2.92 25.53
N GLY A 172 6.21 -3.61 24.42
CA GLY A 172 6.81 -4.95 24.42
C GLY A 172 8.32 -4.85 24.65
N THR A 173 8.85 -5.52 25.67
CA THR A 173 10.26 -5.41 26.08
C THR A 173 11.12 -6.57 25.61
N GLU A 174 10.54 -7.63 25.06
CA GLU A 174 11.29 -8.83 24.68
C GLU A 174 11.50 -8.89 23.17
N VAL A 175 12.76 -8.73 22.77
CA VAL A 175 13.20 -8.99 21.40
C VAL A 175 13.06 -10.49 21.17
N SER A 176 12.14 -10.88 20.29
CA SER A 176 11.95 -12.29 19.95
C SER A 176 12.96 -12.73 18.89
N SER A 177 13.21 -14.04 18.75
CA SER A 177 14.03 -14.55 17.64
C SER A 177 13.47 -14.18 16.25
N PHE A 178 12.16 -13.95 16.17
CA PHE A 178 11.43 -13.60 14.95
C PHE A 178 11.54 -12.11 14.58
N ASP A 179 12.01 -11.25 15.50
CA ASP A 179 12.20 -9.82 15.21
C ASP A 179 13.30 -9.59 14.14
N SER A 180 14.12 -10.62 13.89
CA SER A 180 15.12 -10.63 12.81
C SER A 180 14.51 -10.71 11.40
N GLU A 181 13.25 -11.14 11.28
CA GLU A 181 12.53 -11.24 10.00
C GLU A 181 12.05 -9.87 9.49
N LYS A 182 12.01 -8.86 10.37
CA LYS A 182 11.60 -7.48 10.06
C LYS A 182 10.24 -7.40 9.34
N GLU A 183 9.32 -8.25 9.77
CA GLU A 183 8.02 -8.39 9.14
C GLU A 183 7.30 -7.04 9.05
N GLN A 184 6.80 -6.73 7.85
CA GLN A 184 5.93 -5.60 7.60
C GLN A 184 4.50 -6.12 7.55
N LEU A 185 3.64 -5.57 8.40
CA LEU A 185 2.26 -6.03 8.53
C LEU A 185 1.30 -5.05 7.88
N THR A 186 0.56 -5.49 6.87
CA THR A 186 -0.54 -4.73 6.27
C THR A 186 -1.87 -5.18 6.87
N LEU A 187 -2.62 -4.23 7.43
CA LEU A 187 -3.91 -4.47 8.09
C LEU A 187 -5.12 -4.36 7.13
N GLN A 188 -4.91 -3.76 5.96
CA GLN A 188 -5.93 -3.56 4.93
C GLN A 188 -5.76 -4.52 3.75
N THR A 189 -6.73 -4.50 2.85
CA THR A 189 -6.58 -5.16 1.55
C THR A 189 -5.49 -4.44 0.75
N VAL A 190 -4.57 -5.21 0.17
CA VAL A 190 -3.68 -4.70 -0.89
C VAL A 190 -4.36 -4.98 -2.22
N ASP A 191 -4.97 -3.94 -2.78
CA ASP A 191 -5.70 -4.04 -4.04
C ASP A 191 -4.80 -4.49 -5.18
N LEU A 192 -5.39 -5.16 -6.17
CA LEU A 192 -4.68 -5.67 -7.35
C LEU A 192 -3.86 -4.59 -8.05
N THR A 193 -4.37 -3.35 -8.11
CA THR A 193 -3.71 -2.20 -8.74
C THR A 193 -2.40 -1.80 -8.04
N ASN A 194 -2.23 -2.21 -6.79
CA ASN A 194 -1.03 -1.97 -5.99
C ASN A 194 -0.05 -3.14 -6.04
N VAL A 195 -0.39 -4.24 -6.73
CA VAL A 195 0.51 -5.37 -6.98
C VAL A 195 1.23 -5.13 -8.30
N LEU A 196 2.47 -4.66 -8.23
CA LEU A 196 3.24 -4.20 -9.40
C LEU A 196 3.92 -5.35 -10.14
N VAL A 197 4.37 -6.35 -9.39
CA VAL A 197 5.26 -7.39 -9.88
C VAL A 197 4.80 -8.76 -9.43
N CYS A 198 4.86 -9.73 -10.33
CA CYS A 198 4.80 -11.15 -10.01
C CYS A 198 5.87 -11.91 -10.79
N ILE A 199 6.76 -12.62 -10.08
CA ILE A 199 7.84 -13.41 -10.68
C ILE A 199 7.60 -14.88 -10.35
N ALA A 200 7.73 -15.73 -11.38
CA ALA A 200 7.59 -17.18 -11.23
C ALA A 200 8.77 -17.80 -10.47
N PRO A 201 8.55 -18.88 -9.71
CA PRO A 201 9.63 -19.53 -8.95
C PRO A 201 10.84 -19.95 -9.80
N LYS A 202 10.60 -20.36 -11.06
CA LYS A 202 11.65 -20.76 -12.00
C LYS A 202 12.62 -19.63 -12.37
N ASP A 203 12.19 -18.37 -12.26
CA ASP A 203 12.94 -17.20 -12.73
C ASP A 203 13.78 -16.56 -11.63
N PHE A 204 13.62 -16.97 -10.37
CA PHE A 204 14.36 -16.40 -9.25
C PHE A 204 15.87 -16.52 -9.36
N LYS A 205 16.38 -17.64 -9.88
CA LYS A 205 17.82 -17.82 -10.10
C LYS A 205 18.37 -16.85 -11.14
N ARG A 206 17.55 -16.47 -12.12
CA ARG A 206 17.92 -15.49 -13.15
C ARG A 206 17.86 -14.07 -12.57
N LEU A 207 16.79 -13.75 -11.84
CA LEU A 207 16.65 -12.48 -11.13
C LEU A 207 17.84 -12.22 -10.19
N GLY A 208 18.21 -13.20 -9.36
CA GLY A 208 19.34 -13.08 -8.44
C GLY A 208 20.72 -12.96 -9.11
N LYS A 209 20.81 -13.23 -10.42
CA LYS A 209 22.00 -13.01 -11.25
C LYS A 209 21.96 -11.67 -12.00
N GLY A 210 20.96 -10.84 -11.74
CA GLY A 210 20.77 -9.55 -12.41
C GLY A 210 20.20 -9.65 -13.84
N PHE A 211 19.73 -10.81 -14.29
CA PHE A 211 19.09 -10.90 -15.59
C PHE A 211 17.64 -10.43 -15.53
N PRO A 212 17.14 -9.71 -16.56
CA PRO A 212 15.73 -9.40 -16.66
C PRO A 212 14.88 -10.66 -16.75
N VAL A 213 13.78 -10.66 -16.00
CA VAL A 213 12.80 -11.75 -15.91
C VAL A 213 11.39 -11.24 -16.25
N ASP A 214 10.49 -12.18 -16.53
CA ASP A 214 9.11 -11.85 -16.89
C ASP A 214 8.34 -11.37 -15.65
N ASN A 215 7.67 -10.21 -15.79
CA ASN A 215 6.65 -9.76 -14.86
C ASN A 215 5.29 -10.33 -15.27
N LEU A 216 4.84 -11.37 -14.57
CA LEU A 216 3.55 -12.01 -14.83
C LEU A 216 2.36 -11.08 -14.58
N MET A 217 2.51 -10.02 -13.77
CA MET A 217 1.43 -9.05 -13.55
C MET A 217 1.09 -8.28 -14.83
N ALA A 218 2.07 -7.94 -15.66
CA ALA A 218 1.82 -7.22 -16.92
C ALA A 218 0.85 -8.00 -17.82
N LYS A 219 1.07 -9.31 -17.93
CA LYS A 219 0.20 -10.21 -18.71
C LYS A 219 -1.21 -10.35 -18.10
N ILE A 220 -1.31 -10.32 -16.78
CA ILE A 220 -2.56 -10.54 -16.06
C ILE A 220 -3.45 -9.29 -16.06
N LEU A 221 -2.85 -8.12 -15.89
CA LEU A 221 -3.56 -6.85 -15.97
C LEU A 221 -3.95 -6.52 -17.42
N ASN A 222 -3.05 -6.81 -18.37
CA ASN A 222 -3.29 -6.62 -19.81
C ASN A 222 -3.79 -5.21 -20.18
N ASP A 223 -3.36 -4.19 -19.44
CA ASP A 223 -3.75 -2.79 -19.60
C ASP A 223 -2.54 -1.85 -19.81
N GLY A 224 -1.32 -2.40 -19.80
CA GLY A 224 -0.08 -1.62 -19.93
C GLY A 224 0.27 -0.79 -18.70
N SER A 225 -0.35 -1.05 -17.54
CA SER A 225 -0.10 -0.29 -16.31
C SER A 225 1.22 -0.64 -15.61
N VAL A 226 1.80 -1.80 -15.94
CA VAL A 226 3.09 -2.25 -15.41
C VAL A 226 3.96 -2.87 -16.52
N PRO A 227 5.29 -2.71 -16.48
CA PRO A 227 6.21 -3.25 -17.49
C PRO A 227 6.26 -4.79 -17.50
N GLU A 228 6.53 -5.37 -18.68
CA GLU A 228 6.62 -6.82 -18.90
C GLU A 228 7.90 -7.48 -18.36
N LYS A 229 8.95 -6.69 -18.17
CA LYS A 229 10.27 -7.16 -17.71
C LYS A 229 10.67 -6.43 -16.46
N ILE A 230 11.40 -7.12 -15.59
CA ILE A 230 11.97 -6.54 -14.39
C ILE A 230 13.34 -7.12 -14.08
N GLU A 231 14.22 -6.27 -13.55
CA GLU A 231 15.54 -6.60 -13.05
C GLU A 231 15.61 -6.43 -11.54
N VAL A 232 16.65 -6.98 -10.92
CA VAL A 232 16.83 -6.90 -9.46
C VAL A 232 16.96 -5.46 -8.97
N GLN A 233 17.63 -4.61 -9.76
CA GLN A 233 17.87 -3.20 -9.44
C GLN A 233 16.59 -2.36 -9.40
N ASP A 234 15.56 -2.76 -10.17
CA ASP A 234 14.26 -2.07 -10.20
C ASP A 234 13.53 -2.19 -8.85
N LEU A 235 13.89 -3.19 -8.04
CA LEU A 235 13.25 -3.55 -6.78
C LEU A 235 13.95 -2.97 -5.54
N GLU A 236 15.03 -2.19 -5.71
CA GLU A 236 15.87 -1.75 -4.58
C GLU A 236 15.31 -0.57 -3.78
N GLY A 237 14.22 0.03 -4.24
CA GLY A 237 13.57 1.15 -3.54
C GLY A 237 12.53 1.87 -4.38
N VAL A 238 11.90 2.88 -3.77
CA VAL A 238 10.83 3.65 -4.42
C VAL A 238 11.37 4.39 -5.64
N LYS A 239 12.55 4.99 -5.53
CA LYS A 239 13.26 5.61 -6.65
C LYS A 239 13.36 4.67 -7.85
N ASN A 240 13.86 3.46 -7.63
CA ASN A 240 14.09 2.47 -8.68
C ASN A 240 12.79 2.01 -9.33
N ILE A 241 11.74 1.78 -8.52
CA ILE A 241 10.41 1.46 -9.04
C ILE A 241 9.87 2.60 -9.92
N LEU A 242 10.04 3.85 -9.51
CA LEU A 242 9.59 5.01 -10.29
C LEU A 242 10.35 5.11 -11.62
N VAL A 243 11.67 4.97 -11.61
CA VAL A 243 12.50 4.93 -12.84
C VAL A 243 12.00 3.81 -13.74
N TRP A 244 11.89 2.58 -13.21
CA TRP A 244 11.44 1.42 -13.96
C TRP A 244 10.07 1.63 -14.62
N LEU A 245 9.08 2.17 -13.90
CA LEU A 245 7.76 2.49 -14.45
C LEU A 245 7.85 3.55 -15.55
N VAL A 246 8.59 4.63 -15.30
CA VAL A 246 8.65 5.78 -16.20
C VAL A 246 9.42 5.48 -17.48
N SER A 247 10.58 4.81 -17.40
CA SER A 247 11.35 4.37 -18.57
C SER A 247 10.58 3.39 -19.47
N ASN A 248 9.52 2.77 -18.94
CA ASN A 248 8.64 1.86 -19.67
C ASN A 248 7.25 2.47 -19.97
N ASN A 249 7.13 3.80 -19.97
CA ASN A 249 5.91 4.55 -20.29
C ASN A 249 4.69 4.24 -19.38
N CYS A 250 4.90 3.68 -18.19
CA CYS A 250 3.85 3.40 -17.20
C CYS A 250 3.58 4.61 -16.29
N ILE A 251 3.41 5.79 -16.88
CA ILE A 251 3.42 7.10 -16.19
C ILE A 251 2.30 7.19 -15.15
N GLN A 252 1.09 6.76 -15.50
CA GLN A 252 -0.04 6.83 -14.57
C GLN A 252 0.24 6.04 -13.29
N LYS A 253 0.82 4.84 -13.43
CA LYS A 253 1.21 4.03 -12.28
C LYS A 253 2.30 4.70 -11.45
N ALA A 254 3.27 5.33 -12.09
CA ALA A 254 4.30 6.10 -11.40
C ALA A 254 3.71 7.26 -10.59
N VAL A 255 2.75 8.00 -11.15
CA VAL A 255 2.01 9.07 -10.45
C VAL A 255 1.26 8.51 -9.23
N GLU A 256 0.56 7.39 -9.38
CA GLU A 256 -0.13 6.73 -8.26
C GLU A 256 0.83 6.33 -7.13
N VAL A 257 2.00 5.78 -7.46
CA VAL A 257 3.04 5.42 -6.50
C VAL A 257 3.53 6.66 -5.74
N VAL A 258 3.82 7.75 -6.45
CA VAL A 258 4.27 9.02 -5.86
C VAL A 258 3.23 9.59 -4.90
N LEU A 259 1.96 9.60 -5.30
CA LEU A 259 0.87 10.11 -4.48
C LEU A 259 0.69 9.28 -3.20
N GLN A 260 0.71 7.95 -3.31
CA GLN A 260 0.64 7.07 -2.14
C GLN A 260 1.86 7.24 -1.22
N TYR A 261 3.05 7.39 -1.79
CA TYR A 261 4.27 7.67 -1.03
C TYR A 261 4.16 8.98 -0.24
N ALA A 262 3.67 10.05 -0.88
CA ALA A 262 3.46 11.35 -0.23
C ALA A 262 2.45 11.27 0.91
N ALA A 263 1.31 10.59 0.68
CA ALA A 263 0.27 10.41 1.69
C ALA A 263 0.75 9.63 2.92
N GLY A 264 1.65 8.66 2.74
CA GLY A 264 2.13 7.80 3.81
C GLY A 264 3.42 8.24 4.50
N ASN A 265 4.14 9.22 3.96
CA ASN A 265 5.42 9.71 4.48
C ASN A 265 5.43 11.23 4.59
N SER A 266 4.39 11.82 5.21
CA SER A 266 4.16 13.26 5.34
C SER A 266 5.26 14.10 6.03
N SER A 267 6.43 13.51 6.30
CA SER A 267 7.62 14.15 6.87
C SER A 267 8.87 14.07 5.97
N ILE A 268 8.85 13.34 4.85
CA ILE A 268 9.97 13.26 3.91
C ILE A 268 9.63 14.07 2.66
N PRO A 269 10.39 15.14 2.34
CA PRO A 269 10.16 15.95 1.15
C PRO A 269 10.25 15.12 -0.14
N LEU A 270 9.20 15.12 -0.96
CA LEU A 270 9.12 14.40 -2.23
C LEU A 270 10.27 14.79 -3.17
N LYS A 271 10.66 16.07 -3.08
CA LYS A 271 11.83 16.64 -3.76
C LYS A 271 13.11 15.88 -3.49
N ARG A 272 13.40 15.40 -2.26
CA ARG A 272 14.68 14.72 -1.97
C ARG A 272 14.82 13.43 -2.77
N GLU A 273 13.75 12.66 -2.88
CA GLU A 273 13.73 11.41 -3.66
C GLU A 273 13.76 11.69 -5.17
N LEU A 274 13.04 12.73 -5.63
CA LEU A 274 12.98 13.11 -7.05
C LEU A 274 14.17 13.96 -7.53
N THR A 275 15.00 14.51 -6.64
CA THR A 275 16.16 15.36 -7.00
C THR A 275 17.17 14.60 -7.86
N HIS A 276 17.30 13.29 -7.67
CA HIS A 276 18.17 12.45 -8.50
C HIS A 276 17.54 12.15 -9.86
N LEU A 277 16.24 11.87 -9.91
CA LEU A 277 15.51 11.70 -11.17
C LEU A 277 15.59 12.97 -12.03
N ASN A 278 15.47 14.15 -11.40
CA ASN A 278 15.64 15.42 -12.09
C ASN A 278 17.08 15.67 -12.61
N LYS A 279 18.10 15.07 -11.97
CA LYS A 279 19.50 15.21 -12.40
C LYS A 279 19.86 14.23 -13.52
N GLU A 280 19.37 12.99 -13.43
CA GLU A 280 19.71 11.90 -14.36
C GLU A 280 18.78 11.91 -15.57
N GLU A 281 17.49 12.19 -15.36
CA GLU A 281 16.43 12.12 -16.38
C GLU A 281 15.40 13.28 -16.22
N PRO A 282 15.80 14.54 -16.47
CA PRO A 282 14.97 15.72 -16.20
C PRO A 282 13.64 15.74 -16.95
N GLU A 283 13.59 15.18 -18.16
CA GLU A 283 12.36 15.09 -18.95
C GLU A 283 11.34 14.16 -18.32
N LEU A 284 11.80 13.03 -17.77
CA LEU A 284 10.97 12.04 -17.08
C LEU A 284 10.48 12.57 -15.74
N CYS A 285 11.32 13.32 -15.03
CA CYS A 285 10.91 14.05 -13.83
C CYS A 285 9.83 15.08 -14.13
N ASN A 286 9.97 15.88 -15.18
CA ASN A 286 8.96 16.87 -15.55
C ASN A 286 7.62 16.23 -15.89
N LEU A 287 7.65 15.12 -16.62
CA LEU A 287 6.45 14.39 -17.02
C LEU A 287 5.74 13.74 -15.82
N LEU A 288 6.50 13.21 -14.85
CA LEU A 288 5.97 12.72 -13.58
C LEU A 288 5.32 13.86 -12.78
N MET A 289 5.99 15.01 -12.66
CA MET A 289 5.47 16.16 -11.91
C MET A 289 4.22 16.77 -12.56
N GLU A 290 4.18 16.85 -13.89
CA GLU A 290 2.98 17.27 -14.62
C GLU A 290 1.82 16.30 -14.39
N GLY A 291 2.09 15.00 -14.40
CA GLY A 291 1.11 13.96 -14.06
C GLY A 291 0.55 14.10 -12.64
N VAL A 292 1.43 14.31 -11.65
CA VAL A 292 1.03 14.55 -10.26
C VAL A 292 0.17 15.81 -10.14
N TYR A 293 0.60 16.92 -10.74
CA TYR A 293 -0.14 18.19 -10.72
C TYR A 293 -1.53 18.06 -11.34
N ASN A 294 -1.63 17.38 -12.49
CA ASN A 294 -2.91 17.15 -13.16
C ASN A 294 -3.85 16.25 -12.35
N ALA A 295 -3.32 15.20 -11.70
CA ALA A 295 -4.12 14.30 -10.87
C ALA A 295 -4.73 15.00 -9.65
N LEU A 296 -3.99 15.95 -9.05
CA LEU A 296 -4.45 16.76 -7.93
C LEU A 296 -5.52 17.76 -8.34
N LYS A 297 -5.32 18.45 -9.47
CA LYS A 297 -6.27 19.43 -10.00
C LYS A 297 -7.63 18.81 -10.37
N GLN A 298 -7.66 17.53 -10.68
CA GLN A 298 -8.88 16.81 -11.07
C GLN A 298 -9.66 16.24 -9.87
N GLU A 299 -9.21 16.42 -8.60
CA GLU A 299 -9.77 15.79 -7.40
C GLU A 299 -9.98 14.27 -7.54
N SER A 300 -9.28 13.65 -8.48
CA SER A 300 -9.56 12.29 -8.97
C SER A 300 -9.03 11.18 -8.05
N ILE A 301 -8.54 11.54 -6.86
CA ILE A 301 -7.85 10.62 -5.97
C ILE A 301 -8.67 10.45 -4.69
N VAL A 302 -9.44 9.37 -4.63
CA VAL A 302 -10.21 8.99 -3.45
C VAL A 302 -9.24 8.63 -2.31
N GLY A 303 -9.32 9.35 -1.20
CA GLY A 303 -8.62 9.00 0.04
C GLY A 303 -7.26 9.66 0.27
N ILE A 304 -6.83 10.59 -0.59
CA ILE A 304 -5.64 11.42 -0.38
C ILE A 304 -6.08 12.85 -0.10
N ASP A 305 -5.57 13.43 0.99
CA ASP A 305 -5.82 14.83 1.34
C ASP A 305 -5.08 15.75 0.36
N ALA A 306 -5.82 16.28 -0.62
CA ALA A 306 -5.28 17.14 -1.67
C ALA A 306 -4.54 18.36 -1.10
N SER A 307 -4.96 18.86 0.07
CA SER A 307 -4.33 20.03 0.71
C SER A 307 -2.90 19.74 1.19
N LYS A 308 -2.63 18.52 1.71
CA LYS A 308 -1.28 18.10 2.10
C LYS A 308 -0.36 17.89 0.89
N VAL A 309 -0.91 17.39 -0.22
CA VAL A 309 -0.11 17.20 -1.42
C VAL A 309 0.18 18.53 -2.12
N GLU A 310 -0.78 19.47 -2.12
CA GLU A 310 -0.56 20.84 -2.59
C GLU A 310 0.45 21.60 -1.71
N GLU A 311 0.40 21.44 -0.38
CA GLU A 311 1.39 21.98 0.55
C GLU A 311 2.80 21.41 0.24
N MET A 312 2.92 20.08 0.10
CA MET A 312 4.17 19.43 -0.31
C MET A 312 4.66 19.85 -1.69
N LEU A 313 3.80 20.24 -2.64
CA LEU A 313 4.23 20.70 -3.97
C LEU A 313 4.55 22.19 -4.02
N SER A 314 3.82 23.00 -3.24
CA SER A 314 3.95 24.46 -3.19
C SER A 314 5.16 24.93 -2.40
N GLU A 315 5.59 24.19 -1.38
CA GLU A 315 6.86 24.42 -0.69
C GLU A 315 8.08 23.86 -1.46
N GLU A 316 7.88 22.98 -2.45
CA GLU A 316 8.95 22.16 -3.03
C GLU A 316 9.33 22.42 -4.49
N LEU A 317 8.52 23.12 -5.28
CA LEU A 317 8.85 23.48 -6.67
C LEU A 317 9.03 25.00 -6.81
N PRO A 318 10.17 25.51 -7.34
CA PRO A 318 10.07 26.74 -8.09
C PRO A 318 9.12 26.40 -9.24
N LEU A 319 7.94 27.02 -9.25
CA LEU A 319 7.09 27.06 -10.43
C LEU A 319 8.03 27.22 -11.63
N VAL A 320 7.95 26.32 -12.60
CA VAL A 320 8.54 26.55 -13.92
C VAL A 320 7.68 27.64 -14.60
N THR A 321 7.61 28.81 -13.97
CA THR A 321 7.25 30.08 -14.59
C THR A 321 8.50 30.63 -15.24
N ASN A 322 9.06 29.87 -16.18
CA ASN A 322 9.93 30.41 -17.22
C ASN A 322 9.40 29.95 -18.59
N ARG A 323 8.12 30.24 -18.83
CA ARG A 323 7.66 30.62 -20.17
C ARG A 323 7.72 32.16 -20.28
N GLU A 324 8.86 32.74 -19.97
CA GLU A 324 9.15 34.11 -20.42
C GLU A 324 9.57 34.05 -21.89
N LYS A 325 8.60 34.37 -22.75
CA LYS A 325 8.75 35.27 -23.91
C LYS A 325 10.17 35.45 -24.45
N THR A 326 10.74 34.44 -25.10
CA THR A 326 11.65 34.73 -26.21
C THR A 326 10.81 34.97 -27.46
N LYS A 327 10.31 36.21 -27.55
CA LYS A 327 10.07 36.84 -28.84
C LYS A 327 11.42 36.82 -29.57
N TYR A 328 11.50 36.12 -30.69
CA TYR A 328 12.47 36.47 -31.71
C TYR A 328 11.72 37.13 -32.89
N PRO A 329 12.22 38.25 -33.43
CA PRO A 329 11.81 38.74 -34.74
C PRO A 329 12.18 37.76 -35.85
#